data_AF-A0A4Z1ILF3-F1
#
_entry.id   AF-A0A4Z1ILF3-F1
#
_cell.length_a   1.000
_cell.length_b   1.000
_cell.length_c   1.000
_cell.angle_alpha   90.00
_cell.angle_beta   90.00
_cell.angle_gamma   90.00
#
_symmetry.space_group_name_H-M   'P 1'
#
loop_
_entity.id
_entity.type
_entity.pdbx_description
1 polymer ?
#
loop_
_entity_poly.entity_id
_entity_poly.type
_entity_poly.pdbx_seq_one_letter_code
_entity_poly.pdbx_strand_id
1 'polypeptide(L)' 'MKIGCLQFSPVLGDVDNNLTRADAVLAKANVQDLDLLVLPELAFSVAMRDLRPLTGCLLSYHRPSSASAIG' A
#
# COMPACT_ATOMS: atom_id res chain seq x y z
N MET A 1 -20.99 5.69 -7.91
CA MET A 1 -19.52 5.73 -7.88
C MET A 1 -19.07 6.46 -6.63
N LYS A 2 -18.48 5.76 -5.67
CA LYS A 2 -17.94 6.29 -4.41
C LYS A 2 -16.42 6.29 -4.48
N ILE A 3 -15.82 7.46 -4.30
CA ILE A 3 -14.35 7.66 -4.35
C ILE A 3 -13.90 8.12 -2.97
N GLY A 4 -12.84 7.51 -2.46
CA GLY A 4 -12.22 7.86 -1.19
C GLY A 4 -10.78 8.29 -1.39
N CYS A 5 -10.32 9.26 -0.60
CA CYS A 5 -8.92 9.65 -0.54
C CYS A 5 -8.35 9.21 0.81
N LEU A 6 -7.25 8.46 0.80
CA LEU A 6 -6.58 8.04 2.03
C LEU A 6 -5.52 9.07 2.42
N GLN A 7 -5.80 9.85 3.47
CA GLN A 7 -4.84 10.84 3.96
C GLN A 7 -4.05 10.28 5.16
N PHE A 8 -2.78 10.01 4.96
CA PHE A 8 -1.81 9.68 6.02
C PHE A 8 -0.42 10.19 5.63
N SER A 9 0.56 10.10 6.53
CA SER A 9 1.93 10.53 6.29
C SER A 9 2.83 9.33 5.97
N PRO A 10 2.95 8.90 4.70
CA PRO A 10 3.82 7.80 4.31
C PRO A 10 5.30 8.18 4.47
N VAL A 11 6.11 7.20 4.87
CA VAL A 11 7.56 7.31 4.97
C VAL A 11 8.19 6.57 3.79
N LEU A 12 8.97 7.29 2.98
CA LEU A 12 9.61 6.75 1.78
C LEU A 12 10.58 5.61 2.16
N GLY A 13 10.46 4.44 1.53
CA GLY A 13 11.29 3.29 1.85
C GLY A 13 10.75 2.36 2.94
N ASP A 14 9.69 2.75 3.66
CA ASP A 14 9.14 1.99 4.79
C ASP A 14 7.74 1.45 4.46
N VAL A 15 7.71 0.45 3.58
CA VAL A 15 6.48 -0.09 2.99
C VAL A 15 5.57 -0.72 4.05
N ASP A 16 6.12 -1.55 4.94
CA ASP A 16 5.35 -2.30 5.93
C ASP A 16 4.67 -1.39 6.96
N ASN A 17 5.37 -0.37 7.45
CA ASN A 17 4.77 0.59 8.37
C ASN A 17 3.73 1.48 7.66
N ASN A 18 3.94 1.82 6.40
CA ASN A 18 2.95 2.59 5.64
C ASN A 18 1.66 1.79 5.42
N LEU A 19 1.75 0.49 5.12
CA LEU A 19 0.60 -0.41 5.04
C LEU A 19 -0.16 -0.46 6.37
N THR A 20 0.57 -0.67 7.46
CA THR A 20 -0.03 -0.72 8.82
C THR A 20 -0.76 0.58 9.16
N ARG A 21 -0.20 1.75 8.80
CA ARG A 21 -0.85 3.06 9.00
C ARG A 21 -2.07 3.24 8.12
N ALA A 22 -1.99 2.82 6.86
CA ALA A 22 -3.11 2.87 5.92
C ALA A 22 -4.30 2.03 6.43
N ASP A 23 -4.04 0.80 6.86
CA ASP A 23 -5.05 -0.10 7.43
C ASP A 23 -5.69 0.48 8.69
N ALA A 24 -4.90 1.09 9.59
CA ALA A 24 -5.45 1.72 10.78
C ALA A 24 -6.41 2.87 10.46
N VAL A 25 -6.13 3.67 9.42
CA VAL A 25 -7.01 4.76 8.97
C VAL A 25 -8.28 4.21 8.31
N LEU A 26 -8.14 3.20 7.44
CA LEU A 26 -9.28 2.56 6.77
C LEU A 26 -10.22 1.89 7.76
N ALA A 27 -9.67 1.16 8.74
CA ALA A 27 -10.44 0.49 9.79
C ALA A 27 -11.22 1.49 10.65
N LYS A 28 -10.62 2.64 11.00
CA LYS A 28 -11.29 3.69 11.77
C LYS A 28 -12.41 4.37 10.99
N ALA A 29 -12.25 4.54 9.67
CA ALA A 29 -13.22 5.20 8.83
C ALA A 29 -14.45 4.32 8.51
N ASN A 30 -14.37 3.00 8.71
CA ASN A 30 -15.44 2.03 8.43
C ASN A 30 -16.10 2.26 7.04
N VAL A 31 -15.27 2.48 6.01
CA VAL A 31 -15.74 2.79 4.66
C VAL A 31 -16.36 1.53 4.03
N GLN A 32 -17.57 1.67 3.49
CA GLN A 32 -18.29 0.59 2.79
C GLN A 32 -18.56 0.99 1.33
N ASP A 33 -18.48 0.01 0.43
CA ASP A 33 -18.75 0.13 -1.02
C ASP A 33 -17.88 1.17 -1.77
N LEU A 34 -16.60 1.29 -1.43
CA LEU A 34 -15.69 2.20 -2.14
C LEU A 34 -15.31 1.63 -3.52
N ASP A 35 -15.55 2.39 -4.58
CA ASP A 35 -15.22 1.98 -5.96
C ASP A 35 -13.76 2.33 -6.32
N LEU A 36 -13.23 3.43 -5.78
CA LEU A 36 -11.88 3.91 -6.04
C LEU A 36 -11.26 4.51 -4.78
N LEU A 37 -10.04 4.10 -4.45
CA LEU A 37 -9.23 4.66 -3.38
C LEU A 37 -8.02 5.41 -3.97
N VAL A 38 -7.96 6.72 -3.74
CA VAL A 38 -6.84 7.57 -4.12
C VAL A 38 -5.84 7.62 -2.96
N LEU A 39 -4.57 7.41 -3.29
CA LEU A 39 -3.46 7.37 -2.35
C LEU A 39 -2.51 8.56 -2.54
N PRO A 40 -1.76 8.98 -1.51
CA PRO A 40 -0.64 9.90 -1.67
C PRO A 40 0.40 9.32 -2.65
N GLU A 41 1.11 10.19 -3.35
CA GLU A 41 2.17 9.76 -4.27
C GLU A 41 3.23 8.94 -3.54
N LEU A 42 3.64 7.80 -4.12
CA LEU A 42 4.64 6.88 -3.56
C LEU A 42 4.31 6.34 -2.16
N ALA A 43 3.03 6.30 -1.76
CA ALA A 43 2.59 5.85 -0.42
C ALA A 43 3.18 4.51 0.05
N PHE A 44 3.49 3.61 -0.89
CA PHE A 44 4.04 2.28 -0.61
C PHE A 44 5.31 1.98 -1.41
N SER A 45 6.03 3.02 -1.85
CA SER A 45 7.21 2.86 -2.71
C SER A 45 8.51 3.01 -1.94
N VAL A 46 9.53 2.28 -2.42
CA VAL A 46 10.89 2.36 -1.89
C VAL A 46 11.56 3.67 -2.30
N ALA A 47 12.41 4.21 -1.43
CA ALA A 47 13.15 5.44 -1.70
C ALA A 47 14.08 5.28 -2.91
N MET A 48 13.76 5.96 -4.02
CA MET A 48 14.71 6.12 -5.13
C MET A 48 15.83 7.06 -4.70
N ARG A 49 16.94 6.50 -4.21
CA ARG A 49 18.21 7.24 -4.06
C ARG A 49 19.15 7.04 -5.25
N ASP A 50 18.89 6.09 -6.14
CA ASP A 50 19.71 5.84 -7.32
C ASP A 50 18.89 5.17 -8.44
N LEU A 51 18.98 5.66 -9.68
CA LEU A 51 18.13 5.22 -10.80
C LEU A 51 18.52 3.85 -11.41
N ARG A 52 19.23 2.98 -10.67
CA ARG A 52 19.59 1.61 -11.10
C ARG A 52 19.64 0.65 -9.89
N PRO A 53 19.11 -0.60 -9.98
CA PRO A 53 18.28 -1.21 -11.03
C PRO A 53 16.80 -1.31 -10.59
N LEU A 54 15.91 -0.73 -11.40
CA LEU A 54 14.45 -0.86 -11.33
C LEU A 54 13.94 -2.32 -11.40
N THR A 55 14.82 -3.30 -11.55
CA THR A 55 14.48 -4.70 -11.80
C THR A 55 14.11 -5.47 -10.53
N GLY A 56 14.52 -5.04 -9.33
CA GLY A 56 14.33 -5.83 -8.10
C GLY A 56 12.96 -5.62 -7.42
N CYS A 57 12.57 -4.38 -7.15
CA CYS A 57 11.37 -4.08 -6.35
C CYS A 57 10.07 -4.04 -7.18
N LEU A 58 10.12 -3.68 -8.47
CA LEU A 58 8.97 -3.84 -9.38
C LEU A 58 8.59 -5.33 -9.57
N LEU A 59 9.53 -6.26 -9.39
CA LEU A 59 9.27 -7.70 -9.38
C LEU A 59 8.88 -8.27 -8.00
N SER A 60 9.05 -7.49 -6.92
CA SER A 60 8.81 -7.99 -5.56
C SER A 60 7.42 -7.63 -5.00
N TYR A 61 6.60 -6.85 -5.73
CA TYR A 61 5.16 -6.77 -5.44
C TYR A 61 4.44 -8.03 -5.93
N HIS A 62 4.86 -9.19 -5.42
CA HIS A 62 4.10 -10.43 -5.48
C HIS A 62 3.12 -10.39 -4.32
N ARG A 63 1.88 -9.99 -4.61
CA ARG A 63 0.74 -10.18 -3.70
C ARG A 63 0.70 -11.67 -3.30
N PRO A 64 0.94 -12.07 -2.04
CA PRO A 64 0.66 -13.44 -1.66
C PRO A 64 -0.86 -13.62 -1.76
N SER A 65 -1.28 -14.37 -2.78
CA SER A 65 -2.65 -14.81 -2.93
C SER A 65 -2.98 -15.70 -1.73
N SER A 66 -3.88 -15.21 -0.88
CA SER A 66 -4.81 -15.95 -0.03
C SER A 66 -4.61 -17.47 0.13
N ALA A 67 -4.53 -17.89 1.39
CA ALA A 67 -5.26 -19.04 1.95
C ALA A 67 -4.82 -20.48 1.59
N SER A 68 -4.85 -21.30 2.65
CA SER A 68 -5.04 -22.76 2.66
C SER A 68 -3.83 -23.67 2.45
N ALA A 69 -3.21 -24.10 3.55
CA ALA A 69 -2.97 -25.52 3.87
C ALA A 69 -2.13 -25.64 5.16
N ILE A 70 -2.81 -25.73 6.31
CA ILE A 70 -2.32 -26.58 7.41
C ILE A 70 -3.23 -27.81 7.43
N GLY A 71 -2.76 -28.82 6.71
CA GLY A 71 -3.02 -30.24 6.95
C GLY A 71 -1.67 -30.89 7.17
#